data_AF-A0ABD0YKR4-F1
#
_entry.id   AF-A0ABD0YKR4-F1
#
_cell.length_a   1.000
_cell.length_b   1.000
_cell.length_c   1.000
_cell.angle_alpha   90.00
_cell.angle_beta   90.00
_cell.angle_gamma   90.00
#
_symmetry.space_group_name_H-M   'P 1'
#
loop_
_entity.id
_entity.type
_entity.pdbx_description
1 polymer ?
#
loop_
_entity_poly.entity_id
_entity_poly.type
_entity_poly.pdbx_seq_one_letter_code
_entity_poly.pdbx_strand_id
1 'polypeptide(L)'
;MDLDAEEYAAQYYGFPLMAIERGLSETVDDVVACVMEDLQKKLSVKYNPEKVGKAVDKLRTAYKDSKQECDESLKKVVKEYFSISPNILLPSDSEQAIQYTAEEEEEIDKRLNAVKSTFFARKAMESELRALAPTKKELKGVTDILTQAGEVLTIASQIQDDVITSLDLLSEACESIKPLQEERRDRLDKMSMSETDDDP
;
A
#
# COMPACT_ATOMS: atom_id res chain seq x y z
N MET A 1 -36.90 27.46 -15.84
CA MET A 1 -35.85 27.65 -14.82
C MET A 1 -34.81 26.60 -15.12
N ASP A 2 -33.55 27.00 -15.29
CA ASP A 2 -32.45 26.04 -15.45
C ASP A 2 -32.21 25.42 -14.08
N LEU A 3 -32.78 24.23 -13.86
CA LEU A 3 -32.68 23.47 -12.61
C LEU A 3 -31.21 23.29 -12.19
N ASP A 4 -30.33 23.11 -13.17
CA ASP A 4 -28.89 22.91 -12.98
C ASP A 4 -28.21 24.11 -12.32
N ALA A 5 -28.63 25.34 -12.64
CA ALA A 5 -28.06 26.55 -12.05
C ALA A 5 -28.51 26.77 -10.60
N GLU A 6 -29.73 26.38 -10.27
CA GLU A 6 -30.25 26.44 -8.90
C GLU A 6 -29.62 25.36 -8.01
N GLU A 7 -29.41 24.16 -8.56
CA GLU A 7 -28.69 23.08 -7.86
C GLU A 7 -27.24 23.48 -7.56
N TYR A 8 -26.55 24.09 -8.52
CA TYR A 8 -25.18 24.56 -8.34
C TYR A 8 -25.07 25.65 -7.27
N ALA A 9 -25.99 26.62 -7.28
CA ALA A 9 -26.10 27.61 -6.21
C ALA A 9 -26.42 26.96 -4.85
N ALA A 10 -27.32 25.98 -4.82
CA ALA A 10 -27.68 25.29 -3.58
C ALA A 10 -26.51 24.49 -2.99
N GLN A 11 -25.67 23.87 -3.82
CA GLN A 11 -24.46 23.19 -3.39
C GLN A 11 -23.47 24.14 -2.70
N TYR A 12 -23.35 25.37 -3.20
CA TYR A 12 -22.48 26.38 -2.60
C TYR A 12 -23.03 26.99 -1.30
N TYR A 13 -24.29 27.43 -1.32
CA TYR A 13 -24.90 28.12 -0.18
C TYR A 13 -25.45 27.17 0.90
N GLY A 14 -25.64 25.89 0.58
CA GLY A 14 -26.17 24.88 1.49
C GLY A 14 -27.70 24.93 1.68
N PHE A 15 -28.40 25.74 0.89
CA PHE A 15 -29.86 25.81 0.87
C PHE A 15 -30.36 26.21 -0.53
N PRO A 16 -31.58 25.80 -0.93
CA PRO A 16 -32.15 26.20 -2.20
C PRO A 16 -32.60 27.66 -2.19
N LEU A 17 -32.46 28.36 -3.32
CA LEU A 17 -32.85 29.78 -3.49
C LEU A 17 -34.32 30.04 -3.12
N MET A 18 -35.20 29.10 -3.49
CA MET A 18 -36.62 29.10 -3.14
C MET A 18 -36.88 29.16 -1.63
N ALA A 19 -35.95 28.66 -0.79
CA ALA A 19 -36.08 28.74 0.65
C ALA A 19 -35.87 30.18 1.17
N ILE A 20 -34.99 30.96 0.54
CA ILE A 20 -34.83 32.39 0.88
C ILE A 20 -36.11 33.13 0.51
N GLU A 21 -36.59 32.94 -0.72
CA GLU A 21 -37.78 33.63 -1.23
C GLU A 21 -38.98 33.37 -0.33
N ARG A 22 -39.22 32.10 0.00
CA ARG A 22 -40.29 31.69 0.90
C ARG A 22 -40.09 32.25 2.31
N GLY A 23 -38.90 32.11 2.88
CA GLY A 23 -38.62 32.58 4.25
C GLY A 23 -38.82 34.09 4.40
N LEU A 24 -38.40 34.88 3.40
CA LEU A 24 -38.62 36.31 3.42
C LEU A 24 -40.09 36.66 3.24
N SER A 25 -40.78 36.01 2.28
CA SER A 25 -42.21 36.24 2.02
C SER A 25 -43.08 35.88 3.23
N GLU A 26 -42.78 34.79 3.92
CA GLU A 26 -43.44 34.36 5.17
C GLU A 26 -43.18 35.34 6.32
N THR A 27 -41.93 35.79 6.49
CA THR A 27 -41.59 36.78 7.53
C THR A 27 -42.34 38.09 7.33
N VAL A 28 -42.47 38.56 6.09
CA VAL A 28 -43.23 39.78 5.78
C VAL A 28 -44.73 39.56 6.04
N ASP A 29 -45.28 38.40 5.68
CA ASP A 29 -46.68 38.06 6.00
C ASP A 29 -46.95 38.08 7.50
N ASP A 30 -46.07 37.50 8.30
CA ASP A 30 -46.19 37.45 9.76
C ASP A 30 -46.19 38.87 10.35
N VAL A 31 -45.26 39.73 9.90
CA VAL A 31 -45.19 41.13 10.34
C VAL A 31 -46.46 41.89 9.97
N VAL A 32 -46.94 41.73 8.74
CA VAL A 32 -48.16 42.41 8.29
C VAL A 32 -49.38 41.89 9.02
N ALA A 33 -49.48 40.59 9.29
CA ALA A 33 -50.55 40.01 10.10
C ALA A 33 -50.56 40.62 11.50
N CYS A 34 -49.40 40.73 12.17
CA CYS A 34 -49.28 41.37 13.47
C CYS A 34 -49.72 42.84 13.44
N VAL A 35 -49.28 43.62 12.43
CA VAL A 35 -49.67 45.03 12.29
C VAL A 35 -51.17 45.17 12.06
N MET A 36 -51.77 44.32 11.24
CA MET A 36 -53.22 44.34 10.96
C MET A 36 -54.03 43.97 12.21
N GLU A 37 -53.58 42.99 13.00
CA GLU A 37 -54.21 42.63 14.27
C GLU A 37 -54.11 43.76 15.29
N ASP A 38 -52.95 44.40 15.41
CA ASP A 38 -52.75 45.54 16.30
C ASP A 38 -53.59 46.75 15.89
N LEU A 39 -53.70 47.00 14.57
CA LEU A 39 -54.55 48.03 14.02
C LEU A 39 -56.03 47.75 14.36
N GLN A 40 -56.47 46.51 14.16
CA GLN A 40 -57.83 46.07 14.48
C GLN A 40 -58.12 46.22 15.98
N LYS A 41 -57.21 45.77 16.86
CA LYS A 41 -57.34 45.92 18.32
C LYS A 41 -57.44 47.40 18.73
N LYS A 42 -56.56 48.26 18.23
CA LYS A 42 -56.55 49.70 18.55
C LYS A 42 -57.78 50.44 18.03
N LEU A 43 -58.26 50.12 16.82
CA LEU A 43 -59.43 50.77 16.22
C LEU A 43 -60.74 50.27 16.82
N SER A 44 -60.83 48.99 17.22
CA SER A 44 -62.03 48.41 17.84
C SER A 44 -62.35 49.00 19.22
N VAL A 45 -61.37 49.63 19.88
CA VAL A 45 -61.60 50.36 21.15
C VAL A 45 -62.34 51.70 20.91
N LYS A 46 -62.18 52.32 19.73
CA LYS A 46 -62.71 53.66 19.43
C LYS A 46 -63.87 53.69 18.44
N TYR A 47 -64.02 52.64 17.64
CA TYR A 47 -64.99 52.58 16.55
C TYR A 47 -65.76 51.25 16.57
N ASN A 48 -66.86 51.20 15.81
CA ASN A 48 -67.70 50.01 15.73
C ASN A 48 -66.89 48.83 15.11
N PRO A 49 -66.71 47.71 15.86
CA PRO A 49 -65.78 46.64 15.50
C PRO A 49 -66.10 45.97 14.16
N GLU A 50 -67.37 45.92 13.75
CA GLU A 50 -67.77 45.32 12.46
C GLU A 50 -67.29 46.11 11.25
N LYS A 51 -67.30 47.45 11.34
CA LYS A 51 -66.82 48.31 10.24
C LYS A 51 -65.30 48.32 10.17
N VAL A 52 -64.64 48.23 11.32
CA VAL A 52 -63.18 48.10 11.42
C VAL A 52 -62.71 46.77 10.84
N GLY A 53 -63.37 45.65 11.18
CA GLY A 53 -63.06 44.34 10.62
C GLY A 53 -63.13 44.34 9.09
N LYS A 54 -64.23 44.84 8.51
CA LYS A 54 -64.38 44.95 7.04
C LYS A 54 -63.33 45.85 6.38
N ALA A 55 -62.86 46.89 7.07
CA ALA A 55 -61.82 47.77 6.55
C ALA A 55 -60.43 47.09 6.59
N VAL A 56 -60.12 46.37 7.67
CA VAL A 56 -58.90 45.58 7.81
C VAL A 56 -58.88 44.43 6.79
N ASP A 57 -60.00 43.78 6.54
CA ASP A 57 -60.11 42.74 5.51
C ASP A 57 -59.85 43.28 4.11
N LYS A 58 -60.41 44.46 3.78
CA LYS A 58 -60.13 45.16 2.52
C LYS A 58 -58.65 45.54 2.38
N LEU A 59 -58.04 45.97 3.48
CA LEU A 59 -56.62 46.31 3.50
C LEU A 59 -55.74 45.07 3.34
N ARG A 60 -56.15 43.94 3.94
CA ARG A 60 -55.49 42.64 3.79
C ARG A 60 -55.58 42.12 2.35
N THR A 61 -56.72 42.27 1.68
CA THR A 61 -56.85 41.91 0.26
C THR A 61 -55.99 42.80 -0.64
N ALA A 62 -56.03 44.12 -0.43
CA ALA A 62 -55.19 45.04 -1.20
C ALA A 62 -53.69 44.78 -1.00
N TYR A 63 -53.30 44.41 0.22
CA TYR A 63 -51.94 44.00 0.52
C TYR A 63 -51.55 42.71 -0.22
N LYS A 64 -52.40 41.67 -0.22
CA LYS A 64 -52.13 40.42 -0.95
C LYS A 64 -51.93 40.65 -2.45
N ASP A 65 -52.75 41.52 -3.05
CA ASP A 65 -52.65 41.84 -4.48
C ASP A 65 -51.33 42.57 -4.79
N SER A 66 -50.95 43.56 -3.96
CA SER A 66 -49.67 44.26 -4.11
C SER A 66 -48.45 43.39 -3.80
N LYS A 67 -48.59 42.44 -2.88
CA LYS A 67 -47.51 41.54 -2.45
C LYS A 67 -47.06 40.65 -3.61
N GLN A 68 -47.99 40.16 -4.42
CA GLN A 68 -47.66 39.29 -5.54
C GLN A 68 -46.64 39.93 -6.51
N GLU A 69 -46.80 41.21 -6.81
CA GLU A 69 -45.86 41.97 -7.66
C GLU A 69 -44.50 42.16 -6.97
N CYS A 70 -44.50 42.38 -5.66
CA CYS A 70 -43.27 42.46 -4.87
C CYS A 70 -42.56 41.11 -4.77
N ASP A 71 -43.28 40.00 -4.66
CA ASP A 71 -42.71 38.64 -4.62
C ASP A 71 -42.02 38.31 -5.96
N GLU A 72 -42.58 38.71 -7.10
CA GLU A 72 -41.93 38.57 -8.41
C GLU A 72 -40.64 39.40 -8.51
N SER A 73 -40.66 40.62 -7.97
CA SER A 73 -39.48 41.47 -7.89
C SER A 73 -38.41 40.87 -6.97
N LEU A 74 -38.83 40.29 -5.84
CA LEU A 74 -37.96 39.61 -4.91
C LEU A 74 -37.28 38.40 -5.55
N LYS A 75 -38.02 37.56 -6.29
CA LYS A 75 -37.47 36.44 -7.06
C LYS A 75 -36.36 36.89 -8.00
N LYS A 76 -36.56 38.01 -8.68
CA LYS A 76 -35.55 38.58 -9.58
C LYS A 76 -34.28 38.99 -8.84
N VAL A 77 -34.41 39.66 -7.69
CA VAL A 77 -33.28 40.08 -6.85
C VAL A 77 -32.54 38.88 -6.27
N VAL A 78 -33.26 37.89 -5.72
CA VAL A 78 -32.66 36.66 -5.20
C VAL A 78 -31.88 35.96 -6.30
N LYS A 79 -32.44 35.85 -7.49
CA LYS A 79 -31.73 35.29 -8.64
C LYS A 79 -30.51 36.10 -9.03
N GLU A 80 -30.57 37.42 -9.06
CA GLU A 80 -29.43 38.26 -9.46
C GLU A 80 -28.25 38.16 -8.49
N TYR A 81 -28.51 38.12 -7.18
CA TYR A 81 -27.45 38.13 -6.16
C TYR A 81 -26.94 36.75 -5.76
N PHE A 82 -27.81 35.74 -5.81
CA PHE A 82 -27.46 34.39 -5.37
C PHE A 82 -27.32 33.40 -6.52
N SER A 83 -27.51 33.82 -7.79
CA SER A 83 -27.12 32.97 -8.91
C SER A 83 -25.60 32.92 -9.06
N ILE A 84 -25.10 31.73 -9.36
CA ILE A 84 -23.72 31.52 -9.75
C ILE A 84 -23.69 31.55 -11.28
N SER A 85 -22.82 32.37 -11.85
CA SER A 85 -22.65 32.42 -13.30
C SER A 85 -22.17 31.06 -13.80
N PRO A 86 -22.68 30.55 -14.93
CA PRO A 86 -22.31 29.22 -15.46
C PRO A 86 -20.83 29.12 -15.85
N ASN A 87 -20.15 30.26 -16.00
CA ASN A 87 -18.73 30.34 -16.32
C ASN A 87 -17.82 30.30 -15.08
N ILE A 88 -18.40 30.20 -13.88
CA ILE A 88 -17.65 30.16 -12.62
C ILE A 88 -17.68 28.73 -12.09
N LEU A 89 -16.50 28.09 -12.06
CA LEU A 89 -16.29 26.86 -11.31
C LEU A 89 -16.14 27.19 -9.82
N LEU A 90 -16.90 26.49 -9.00
CA LEU A 90 -16.75 26.54 -7.54
C LEU A 90 -15.39 25.96 -7.13
N PRO A 91 -14.81 26.43 -6.02
CA PRO A 91 -13.56 25.87 -5.50
C PRO A 91 -13.64 24.37 -5.21
N SER A 92 -14.83 23.88 -4.83
CA SER A 92 -15.08 22.45 -4.58
C SER A 92 -14.95 21.59 -5.84
N ASP A 93 -15.15 22.19 -7.02
CA ASP A 93 -15.11 21.50 -8.31
C ASP A 93 -13.81 21.81 -9.07
N SER A 94 -12.76 22.26 -8.38
CA SER A 94 -11.48 22.59 -9.03
C SER A 94 -10.88 21.41 -9.80
N GLU A 95 -11.17 20.18 -9.37
CA GLU A 95 -10.75 18.95 -10.04
C GLU A 95 -11.50 18.73 -11.36
N GLN A 96 -12.72 19.26 -11.50
CA GLN A 96 -13.50 19.21 -12.73
C GLN A 96 -13.07 20.26 -13.77
N ALA A 97 -12.14 21.17 -13.42
CA ALA A 97 -11.56 22.12 -14.37
C ALA A 97 -10.83 21.40 -15.52
N ILE A 98 -10.34 20.18 -15.27
CA ILE A 98 -9.79 19.29 -16.28
C ILE A 98 -10.66 18.03 -16.27
N GLN A 99 -11.52 17.89 -17.27
CA GLN A 99 -12.32 16.68 -17.42
C GLN A 99 -11.52 15.64 -18.20
N TYR A 100 -11.29 14.49 -17.57
CA TYR A 100 -10.72 13.33 -18.25
C TYR A 100 -11.75 12.72 -19.19
N THR A 101 -11.32 12.31 -20.37
CA THR A 101 -12.22 11.58 -21.27
C THR A 101 -12.41 10.13 -20.78
N ALA A 102 -13.48 9.49 -21.23
CA ALA A 102 -13.74 8.09 -20.89
C ALA A 102 -12.58 7.17 -21.33
N GLU A 103 -11.94 7.48 -22.46
CA GLU A 103 -10.78 6.74 -22.95
C GLU A 103 -9.55 6.92 -22.04
N GLU A 104 -9.33 8.12 -21.51
CA GLU A 104 -8.24 8.41 -20.58
C GLU A 104 -8.45 7.67 -19.24
N GLU A 105 -9.68 7.65 -18.74
CA GLU A 105 -10.05 6.91 -17.53
C GLU A 105 -9.83 5.40 -17.72
N GLU A 106 -10.28 4.85 -18.86
CA GLU A 106 -10.09 3.43 -19.17
C GLU A 106 -8.60 3.06 -19.30
N GLU A 107 -7.78 3.94 -19.89
CA GLU A 107 -6.33 3.74 -19.98
C GLU A 107 -5.65 3.77 -18.60
N ILE A 108 -6.08 4.67 -17.71
CA ILE A 108 -5.61 4.72 -16.32
C ILE A 108 -5.96 3.41 -15.60
N ASP A 109 -7.17 2.91 -15.75
CA ASP A 109 -7.62 1.65 -15.15
C ASP A 109 -6.84 0.44 -15.68
N LYS A 110 -6.58 0.38 -16.98
CA LYS A 110 -5.74 -0.66 -17.59
C LYS A 110 -4.33 -0.64 -17.01
N ARG A 111 -3.72 0.54 -16.90
CA ARG A 111 -2.38 0.70 -16.29
C ARG A 111 -2.38 0.30 -14.83
N LEU A 112 -3.40 0.70 -14.06
CA LEU A 112 -3.53 0.35 -12.66
C LEU A 112 -3.60 -1.18 -12.48
N ASN A 113 -4.39 -1.86 -13.31
CA ASN A 113 -4.51 -3.31 -13.26
C ASN A 113 -3.21 -4.03 -13.67
N ALA A 114 -2.50 -3.52 -14.68
CA ALA A 114 -1.19 -4.04 -15.06
C ALA A 114 -0.17 -3.90 -13.91
N VAL A 115 -0.14 -2.73 -13.25
CA VAL A 115 0.74 -2.49 -12.10
C VAL A 115 0.39 -3.39 -10.92
N LYS A 116 -0.90 -3.56 -10.60
CA LYS A 116 -1.34 -4.49 -9.54
C LYS A 116 -0.89 -5.92 -9.84
N SER A 117 -1.10 -6.40 -11.06
CA SER A 117 -0.69 -7.75 -11.48
C SER A 117 0.82 -7.96 -11.36
N THR A 118 1.61 -7.00 -11.85
CA THR A 118 3.08 -7.08 -11.75
C THR A 118 3.57 -7.02 -10.31
N PHE A 119 2.92 -6.24 -9.44
CA PHE A 119 3.22 -6.20 -8.01
C PHE A 119 2.99 -7.56 -7.35
N PHE A 120 1.85 -8.21 -7.59
CA PHE A 120 1.58 -9.53 -7.01
C PHE A 120 2.54 -10.61 -7.54
N ALA A 121 2.87 -10.60 -8.83
CA ALA A 121 3.85 -11.52 -9.40
C ALA A 121 5.24 -11.34 -8.76
N ARG A 122 5.70 -10.09 -8.59
CA ARG A 122 6.97 -9.79 -7.92
C ARG A 122 6.97 -10.22 -6.47
N LYS A 123 5.87 -10.01 -5.75
CA LYS A 123 5.73 -10.44 -4.34
C LYS A 123 5.77 -11.97 -4.20
N ALA A 124 5.14 -12.70 -5.12
CA ALA A 124 5.23 -14.16 -5.16
C ALA A 124 6.67 -14.61 -5.42
N MET A 125 7.34 -14.03 -6.41
CA MET A 125 8.74 -14.33 -6.72
C MET A 125 9.67 -14.02 -5.54
N GLU A 126 9.46 -12.90 -4.83
CA GLU A 126 10.23 -12.56 -3.63
C GLU A 126 10.05 -13.64 -2.54
N SER A 127 8.83 -14.13 -2.35
CA SER A 127 8.53 -15.21 -1.40
C SER A 127 9.25 -16.51 -1.76
N GLU A 128 9.25 -16.88 -3.04
CA GLU A 128 9.96 -18.07 -3.53
C GLU A 128 11.47 -17.95 -3.34
N LEU A 129 12.06 -16.80 -3.69
CA LEU A 129 13.48 -16.53 -3.49
C LEU A 129 13.86 -16.58 -1.99
N ARG A 130 13.01 -16.06 -1.12
CA ARG A 130 13.21 -16.13 0.33
C ARG A 130 13.17 -17.58 0.84
N ALA A 131 12.32 -18.43 0.26
CA ALA A 131 12.26 -19.86 0.58
C ALA A 131 13.49 -20.65 0.09
N LEU A 132 14.14 -20.21 -1.00
CA LEU A 132 15.36 -20.83 -1.53
C LEU A 132 16.66 -20.34 -0.86
N ALA A 133 16.62 -19.22 -0.13
CA ALA A 133 17.79 -18.73 0.62
C ALA A 133 18.42 -19.78 1.58
N PRO A 134 17.67 -20.57 2.38
CA PRO A 134 18.25 -21.59 3.24
C PRO A 134 18.92 -22.74 2.48
N THR A 135 18.38 -23.17 1.33
CA THR A 135 18.97 -24.28 0.56
C THR A 135 20.35 -23.92 0.00
N LYS A 136 20.56 -22.66 -0.38
CA LYS A 136 21.90 -22.15 -0.75
C LYS A 136 22.91 -22.23 0.40
N LYS A 137 22.46 -22.00 1.65
CA LYS A 137 23.31 -22.09 2.84
C LYS A 137 23.68 -23.55 3.14
N GLU A 138 22.73 -24.47 3.00
CA GLU A 138 22.96 -25.90 3.16
C GLU A 138 23.91 -26.46 2.09
N LEU A 139 23.72 -26.05 0.83
CA LEU A 139 24.60 -26.46 -0.27
C LEU A 139 26.05 -26.03 -0.04
N LYS A 140 26.25 -24.82 0.52
CA LYS A 140 27.59 -24.33 0.88
C LYS A 140 28.23 -25.17 1.99
N GLY A 141 27.44 -25.60 2.98
CA GLY A 141 27.94 -26.51 4.02
C GLY A 141 28.41 -27.85 3.44
N VAL A 142 27.68 -28.40 2.47
CA VAL A 142 28.08 -29.64 1.78
C VAL A 142 29.37 -29.46 0.98
N THR A 143 29.52 -28.33 0.27
CA THR A 143 30.78 -28.05 -0.44
C THR A 143 31.96 -27.91 0.51
N ASP A 144 31.79 -27.25 1.65
CA ASP A 144 32.86 -27.09 2.64
C ASP A 144 33.29 -28.46 3.22
N ILE A 145 32.33 -29.36 3.48
CA ILE A 145 32.61 -30.74 3.93
C ILE A 145 33.37 -31.52 2.86
N LEU A 146 32.96 -31.42 1.58
CA LEU A 146 33.64 -32.10 0.48
C LEU A 146 35.08 -31.61 0.29
N THR A 147 35.32 -30.31 0.45
CA THR A 147 36.68 -29.75 0.40
C THR A 147 37.54 -30.32 1.53
N GLN A 148 37.04 -30.35 2.77
CA GLN A 148 37.75 -30.95 3.90
C GLN A 148 38.02 -32.44 3.69
N ALA A 149 37.05 -33.19 3.16
CA ALA A 149 37.25 -34.60 2.84
C ALA A 149 38.34 -34.82 1.78
N GLY A 150 38.44 -33.94 0.78
CA GLY A 150 39.50 -33.96 -0.22
C GLY A 150 40.89 -33.70 0.36
N GLU A 151 41.00 -32.79 1.32
CA GLU A 151 42.24 -32.54 2.07
C GLU A 151 42.67 -33.79 2.87
N VAL A 152 41.72 -34.42 3.57
CA VAL A 152 41.99 -35.66 4.32
C VAL A 152 42.43 -36.80 3.41
N LEU A 153 41.80 -36.96 2.25
CA LEU A 153 42.19 -37.96 1.25
C LEU A 153 43.63 -37.73 0.74
N THR A 154 44.02 -36.47 0.57
CA THR A 154 45.37 -36.10 0.13
C THR A 154 46.40 -36.47 1.21
N ILE A 155 46.11 -36.17 2.46
CA ILE A 155 46.96 -36.57 3.60
C ILE A 155 47.06 -38.09 3.71
N ALA A 156 45.94 -38.80 3.57
CA ALA A 156 45.93 -40.26 3.60
C ALA A 156 46.79 -40.87 2.48
N SER A 157 46.77 -40.29 1.28
CA SER A 157 47.66 -40.70 0.18
C SER A 157 49.13 -40.48 0.51
N GLN A 158 49.48 -39.32 1.08
CA GLN A 158 50.86 -39.03 1.50
C GLN A 158 51.35 -40.02 2.56
N ILE A 159 50.52 -40.32 3.56
CA ILE A 159 50.86 -41.32 4.58
C ILE A 159 51.07 -42.71 3.95
N GLN A 160 50.21 -43.08 2.98
CA GLN A 160 50.36 -44.34 2.28
C GLN A 160 51.70 -44.42 1.52
N ASP A 161 52.09 -43.35 0.83
CA ASP A 161 53.37 -43.26 0.12
C ASP A 161 54.57 -43.32 1.08
N ASP A 162 54.49 -42.65 2.23
CA ASP A 162 55.53 -42.68 3.27
C ASP A 162 55.69 -44.08 3.88
N VAL A 163 54.57 -44.79 4.10
CA VAL A 163 54.59 -46.18 4.62
C VAL A 163 55.21 -47.13 3.60
N ILE A 164 54.89 -46.99 2.31
CA ILE A 164 55.49 -47.79 1.24
C ILE A 164 57.01 -47.54 1.21
N THR A 165 57.42 -46.28 1.22
CA THR A 165 58.85 -45.90 1.22
C THR A 165 59.59 -46.47 2.43
N SER A 166 58.97 -46.43 3.62
CA SER A 166 59.54 -46.99 4.85
C SER A 166 59.65 -48.52 4.80
N LEU A 167 58.69 -49.20 4.18
CA LEU A 167 58.73 -50.65 3.96
C LEU A 167 59.85 -51.05 2.99
N ASP A 168 60.06 -50.28 1.93
CA ASP A 168 61.15 -50.52 0.98
C ASP A 168 62.52 -50.39 1.66
N LEU A 169 62.72 -49.35 2.47
CA LEU A 169 63.95 -49.18 3.26
C LEU A 169 64.18 -50.32 4.25
N LEU A 170 63.13 -50.82 4.91
CA LEU A 170 63.23 -51.98 5.81
C LEU A 170 63.58 -53.26 5.03
N SER A 171 63.05 -53.42 3.82
CA SER A 171 63.39 -54.53 2.93
C SER A 171 64.86 -54.50 2.55
N GLU A 172 65.39 -53.35 2.12
CA GLU A 172 66.81 -53.16 1.81
C GLU A 172 67.72 -53.41 3.02
N ALA A 173 67.32 -52.95 4.22
CA ALA A 173 68.06 -53.21 5.45
C ALA A 173 68.08 -54.71 5.78
N CYS A 174 66.95 -55.41 5.61
CA CYS A 174 66.88 -56.86 5.79
C CYS A 174 67.77 -57.60 4.79
N GLU A 175 67.81 -57.17 3.52
CA GLU A 175 68.71 -57.74 2.52
C GLU A 175 70.18 -57.50 2.85
N SER A 176 70.52 -56.34 3.42
CA SER A 176 71.88 -56.03 3.87
C SER A 176 72.32 -56.83 5.10
N ILE A 177 71.37 -57.29 5.93
CA ILE A 177 71.64 -58.12 7.12
C ILE A 177 71.82 -59.61 6.75
N LYS A 178 71.21 -60.10 5.67
CA LYS A 178 71.37 -61.50 5.20
C LYS A 178 72.84 -61.94 5.09
N PRO A 179 73.75 -61.22 4.41
CA PRO A 179 75.15 -61.64 4.31
C PRO A 179 75.89 -61.63 5.66
N LEU A 180 75.53 -60.73 6.58
CA LEU A 180 76.11 -60.72 7.94
C LEU A 180 75.63 -61.91 8.77
N GLN A 181 74.38 -62.35 8.58
CA GLN A 181 73.88 -63.58 9.21
C GLN A 181 74.54 -64.83 8.61
N GLU A 182 74.82 -64.82 7.31
CA GLU A 182 75.50 -65.90 6.60
C GLU A 182 76.99 -65.99 6.99
N GLU A 183 77.70 -64.86 7.09
CA GLU A 183 79.07 -64.80 7.61
C GLU A 183 79.13 -65.25 9.08
N ARG A 184 78.14 -64.88 9.90
CA ARG A 184 78.06 -65.34 11.29
C ARG A 184 77.81 -66.85 11.39
N ARG A 185 77.04 -67.43 10.47
CA ARG A 185 76.79 -68.88 10.35
C ARG A 185 78.07 -69.61 9.93
N ASP A 186 78.76 -69.12 8.90
CA ASP A 186 80.05 -69.68 8.44
C ASP A 186 81.13 -69.63 9.53
N ARG A 187 81.17 -68.58 10.35
CA ARG A 187 82.11 -68.51 11.49
C ARG A 187 81.77 -69.51 12.60
N LEU A 188 80.49 -69.76 12.86
CA LEU A 188 80.04 -70.79 13.81
C LEU A 188 80.39 -72.20 13.31
N ASP A 189 80.23 -72.45 12.02
CA ASP A 189 80.60 -73.73 11.38
C ASP A 189 82.13 -73.95 11.31
N LYS A 190 82.94 -72.88 11.29
CA LYS A 190 84.40 -72.97 11.40
C LYS A 190 84.88 -73.19 12.84
N MET A 191 84.16 -72.69 13.85
CA MET A 191 84.48 -72.94 15.27
C MET A 191 84.12 -74.37 15.70
N SER A 192 83.19 -75.05 15.01
CA SER A 192 82.86 -76.46 15.28
C SER A 192 83.80 -77.46 14.60
N MET A 193 84.73 -77.01 13.74
CA MET A 193 85.63 -77.85 12.94
C MET A 193 87.12 -77.75 13.35
N SER A 194 87.46 -77.01 14.42
CA SER A 194 88.85 -76.89 14.92
C SER A 194 89.16 -77.71 16.18
N GLU A 195 88.30 -78.67 16.54
CA GLU A 195 88.59 -79.67 17.60
C GLU A 195 88.60 -81.06 16.98
N THR A 196 89.75 -81.49 16.45
CA THR A 196 90.39 -82.81 16.60
C THR A 196 91.38 -83.05 15.45
N ASP A 197 92.60 -82.56 15.63
CA ASP A 197 93.83 -83.18 15.12
C ASP A 197 94.41 -84.06 16.26
N ASP A 198 95.30 -84.99 15.87
CA ASP A 198 96.02 -86.03 16.61
C ASP A 198 95.20 -87.30 16.94
N ASP A 199 95.61 -88.52 16.67
CA ASP A 199 96.68 -89.21 15.89
C ASP A 199 96.33 -90.73 16.05
N PRO A 200 97.06 -91.78 15.57
CA PRO A 200 98.41 -91.82 14.99
C PRO A 200 98.57 -92.59 13.64
#